data_AF-A0A497RQV8-F1
#
_entry.id   AF-A0A497RQV8-F1
#
_cell.length_a   1.000
_cell.length_b   1.000
_cell.length_c   1.000
_cell.angle_alpha   90.00
_cell.angle_beta   90.00
_cell.angle_gamma   90.00
#
_symmetry.space_group_name_H-M   'P 1'
#
loop_
_entity.id
_entity.type
_entity.pdbx_description
1 polymer ?
#
loop_
_entity_poly.entity_id
_entity_poly.type
_entity_poly.pdbx_seq_one_letter_code
_entity_poly.pdbx_strand_id
1 'polypeptide(L)'
;DYTYTLYDTAEFGTTAGVTHTLFQVREGADSTHVAHFTNMRGPGALSSEERFVIEKIEVFPDPDFSVDDLQAMWKDSYLEVKGADKSVLKVPLALCAAAVGFMGHYTQASAADECLASLKGEGYKLPIPIEIPGATSFAVEVYQGTALSAANKSVKVCLTGTLTMP
;
A
#
# COMPACT_ATOMS: atom_id res chain seq x y z
N ASP A 1 19.19 15.06 0.70
CA ASP A 1 18.63 13.70 0.47
C ASP A 1 18.60 12.92 1.76
N TYR A 2 17.48 12.25 2.02
CA TYR A 2 17.34 11.33 3.15
C TYR A 2 16.33 10.23 2.80
N THR A 3 16.44 9.07 3.48
CA THR A 3 15.48 7.98 3.32
C THR A 3 14.12 8.41 3.86
N TYR A 4 13.08 8.26 3.05
CA TYR A 4 11.72 8.64 3.38
C TYR A 4 10.74 7.57 2.92
N THR A 5 9.59 7.51 3.57
CA THR A 5 8.48 6.64 3.19
C THR A 5 7.21 7.46 3.00
N LEU A 6 6.69 7.47 1.77
CA LEU A 6 5.34 7.92 1.50
C LEU A 6 4.40 6.75 1.72
N TYR A 7 3.25 6.96 2.36
CA TYR A 7 2.23 5.94 2.51
C TYR A 7 0.84 6.50 2.26
N ASP A 8 -0.03 5.60 1.84
CA ASP A 8 -1.46 5.82 1.69
C ASP A 8 -2.21 4.49 1.89
N THR A 9 -3.52 4.55 2.12
CA THR A 9 -4.33 3.38 2.45
C THR A 9 -5.45 3.16 1.43
N ALA A 10 -5.53 1.94 0.90
CA ALA A 10 -6.70 1.46 0.16
C ALA A 10 -7.68 0.79 1.13
N GLU A 11 -8.98 1.06 0.98
CA GLU A 11 -10.03 0.39 1.76
C GLU A 11 -10.69 -0.70 0.91
N PHE A 12 -10.26 -1.95 1.12
CA PHE A 12 -10.87 -3.09 0.45
C PHE A 12 -12.22 -3.43 1.07
N GLY A 13 -13.10 -4.05 0.29
CA GLY A 13 -14.41 -4.44 0.80
C GLY A 13 -15.09 -5.58 0.07
N THR A 14 -16.42 -5.60 0.12
CA THR A 14 -17.23 -6.73 -0.37
C THR A 14 -17.49 -6.72 -1.87
N THR A 15 -16.87 -5.80 -2.62
CA THR A 15 -17.02 -5.65 -4.07
C THR A 15 -15.71 -6.01 -4.76
N ALA A 16 -15.76 -6.98 -5.67
CA ALA A 16 -14.63 -7.36 -6.52
C ALA A 16 -14.45 -6.38 -7.69
N GLY A 17 -13.24 -6.31 -8.25
CA GLY A 17 -12.95 -5.53 -9.45
C GLY A 17 -12.84 -4.03 -9.22
N VAL A 18 -12.56 -3.60 -7.99
CA VAL A 18 -12.45 -2.20 -7.61
C VAL A 18 -10.99 -1.75 -7.74
N THR A 19 -10.77 -0.56 -8.31
CA THR A 19 -9.45 0.10 -8.31
C THR A 19 -9.46 1.23 -7.29
N HIS A 20 -8.50 1.18 -6.37
CA HIS A 20 -8.23 2.25 -5.40
C HIS A 20 -7.07 3.09 -5.92
N THR A 21 -7.33 4.36 -6.21
CA THR A 21 -6.29 5.29 -6.65
C THR A 21 -5.73 6.05 -5.45
N LEU A 22 -4.49 5.75 -5.12
CA LEU A 22 -3.79 6.29 -3.95
C LEU A 22 -2.91 7.49 -4.31
N PHE A 23 -2.48 8.18 -3.26
CA PHE A 23 -1.62 9.35 -3.27
C PHE A 23 -2.25 10.59 -3.94
N GLN A 24 -3.59 10.64 -4.00
CA GLN A 24 -4.33 11.70 -4.68
C GLN A 24 -4.81 12.83 -3.76
N VAL A 25 -4.77 12.60 -2.45
CA VAL A 25 -5.31 13.53 -1.45
C VAL A 25 -4.24 13.79 -0.40
N ARG A 26 -4.08 15.07 -0.02
CA ARG A 26 -3.13 15.45 1.03
C ARG A 26 -3.61 15.01 2.40
N GLU A 27 -2.66 14.78 3.31
CA GLU A 27 -2.92 14.61 4.72
C GLU A 27 -3.72 15.80 5.28
N GLY A 28 -4.73 15.50 6.08
CA GLY A 28 -5.62 16.48 6.72
C GLY A 28 -6.63 17.13 5.76
N ALA A 29 -6.79 16.62 4.53
CA ALA A 29 -7.82 17.13 3.62
C ALA A 29 -9.25 16.85 4.10
N ASP A 30 -9.47 15.70 4.74
CA ASP A 30 -10.76 15.27 5.28
C ASP A 30 -10.58 14.26 6.44
N SER A 31 -11.69 13.71 6.94
CA SER A 31 -11.71 12.77 8.07
C SER A 31 -11.13 11.39 7.76
N THR A 32 -10.94 11.04 6.49
CA THR A 32 -10.43 9.75 6.02
C THR A 32 -8.96 9.83 5.56
N HIS A 33 -8.43 11.03 5.30
CA HIS A 33 -7.04 11.26 4.93
C HIS A 33 -6.25 11.89 6.09
N VAL A 34 -6.39 11.33 7.29
CA VAL A 34 -5.62 11.76 8.47
C VAL A 34 -4.25 11.08 8.52
N ALA A 35 -3.35 11.58 9.37
CA ALA A 35 -1.94 11.16 9.44
C ALA A 35 -1.71 9.64 9.54
N HIS A 36 -2.64 8.85 10.09
CA HIS A 36 -2.46 7.40 10.15
C HIS A 36 -2.81 6.67 8.84
N PHE A 37 -3.53 7.31 7.92
CA PHE A 37 -3.90 6.76 6.61
C PHE A 37 -2.96 7.21 5.49
N THR A 38 -2.59 8.49 5.46
CA THR A 38 -1.70 9.03 4.44
C THR A 38 -0.76 10.08 5.02
N ASN A 39 0.43 10.22 4.44
CA ASN A 39 1.34 11.34 4.70
C ASN A 39 1.63 12.18 3.44
N MET A 40 0.73 12.12 2.46
CA MET A 40 0.86 12.92 1.25
C MET A 40 0.80 14.41 1.55
N ARG A 41 1.72 15.17 0.95
CA ARG A 41 1.81 16.62 1.15
C ARG A 41 0.95 17.41 0.17
N GLY A 42 0.72 16.86 -1.01
CA GLY A 42 -0.05 17.47 -2.08
C GLY A 42 -0.99 16.47 -2.77
N PRO A 43 -1.99 16.94 -3.52
CA PRO A 43 -2.90 16.06 -4.23
C PRO A 43 -2.25 15.53 -5.51
N GLY A 44 -1.86 14.25 -5.55
CA GLY A 44 -1.37 13.59 -6.77
C GLY A 44 0.01 14.07 -7.24
N ALA A 45 0.68 14.96 -6.51
CA ALA A 45 2.00 15.48 -6.86
C ALA A 45 2.77 15.94 -5.62
N LEU A 46 4.10 15.86 -5.70
CA LEU A 46 5.02 16.45 -4.73
C LEU A 46 5.21 17.95 -5.03
N SER A 47 5.76 18.70 -4.07
CA SER A 47 6.13 20.10 -4.29
C SER A 47 7.10 20.21 -5.48
N SER A 48 7.11 21.34 -6.19
CA SER A 48 8.02 21.57 -7.33
C SER A 48 9.50 21.56 -6.93
N GLU A 49 9.80 21.76 -5.65
CA GLU A 49 11.16 21.77 -5.10
C GLU A 49 11.60 20.38 -4.61
N GLU A 50 10.69 19.40 -4.62
CA GLU A 50 10.95 18.06 -4.13
C GLU A 50 11.20 17.08 -5.27
N ARG A 51 11.91 16.00 -4.96
CA ARG A 51 12.00 14.83 -5.83
C ARG A 51 12.01 13.57 -4.98
N PHE A 52 11.27 12.55 -5.38
CA PHE A 52 11.26 11.27 -4.71
C PHE A 52 11.68 10.14 -5.64
N VAL A 53 12.66 9.34 -5.21
CA VAL A 53 13.11 8.15 -5.93
C VAL A 53 12.63 6.94 -5.15
N ILE A 54 11.64 6.23 -5.68
CA ILE A 54 11.11 5.00 -5.09
C ILE A 54 12.10 3.87 -5.34
N GLU A 55 12.50 3.19 -4.27
CA GLU A 55 13.42 2.05 -4.32
C GLU A 55 12.72 0.74 -3.91
N LYS A 56 11.64 0.86 -3.13
CA LYS A 56 10.93 -0.28 -2.55
C LYS A 56 9.45 0.05 -2.41
N ILE A 57 8.61 -0.95 -2.67
CA ILE A 57 7.16 -0.89 -2.46
C ILE A 57 6.76 -1.96 -1.45
N GLU A 58 5.99 -1.58 -0.45
CA GLU A 58 5.54 -2.46 0.63
C GLU A 58 4.03 -2.35 0.79
N VAL A 59 3.38 -3.47 1.05
CA VAL A 59 1.94 -3.57 1.28
C VAL A 59 1.70 -4.29 2.60
N PHE A 60 0.97 -3.62 3.48
CA PHE A 60 0.61 -4.09 4.82
C PHE A 60 -0.92 -4.17 4.92
N PRO A 61 -1.51 -5.37 4.99
CA PRO A 61 -2.89 -5.50 5.45
C PRO A 61 -2.97 -5.16 6.94
N ASP A 62 -4.08 -4.56 7.34
CA ASP A 62 -4.38 -4.38 8.77
C ASP A 62 -4.54 -5.73 9.48
N PRO A 63 -4.32 -5.78 10.80
CA PRO A 63 -4.37 -7.02 11.57
C PRO A 63 -5.79 -7.58 11.75
N ASP A 64 -6.83 -6.90 11.28
CA ASP A 64 -8.22 -7.31 11.49
C ASP A 64 -8.79 -8.16 10.33
N PHE A 65 -7.96 -8.55 9.37
CA PHE A 65 -8.37 -9.46 8.30
C PHE A 65 -8.54 -10.89 8.82
N SER A 66 -9.62 -11.55 8.39
CA SER A 66 -9.72 -13.01 8.53
C SER A 66 -8.70 -13.71 7.62
N VAL A 67 -8.40 -14.98 7.90
CA VAL A 67 -7.52 -15.79 7.04
C VAL A 67 -8.04 -15.87 5.61
N ASP A 68 -9.36 -16.01 5.43
CA ASP A 68 -9.99 -16.08 4.11
C ASP A 68 -9.90 -14.74 3.38
N ASP A 69 -10.10 -13.61 4.08
CA ASP A 69 -9.95 -12.27 3.50
C ASP A 69 -8.51 -11.98 3.12
N LEU A 70 -7.52 -12.40 3.93
CA LEU A 70 -6.11 -12.25 3.58
C LEU A 70 -5.81 -12.97 2.26
N GLN A 71 -6.26 -14.22 2.09
CA GLN A 71 -6.07 -14.95 0.84
C GLN A 71 -6.78 -14.26 -0.34
N ALA A 72 -8.01 -13.80 -0.13
CA ALA A 72 -8.79 -13.09 -1.14
C ALA A 72 -8.14 -11.76 -1.55
N MET A 73 -7.59 -11.01 -0.60
CA MET A 73 -6.94 -9.72 -0.85
C MET A 73 -5.81 -9.84 -1.87
N TRP A 74 -4.99 -10.88 -1.77
CA TRP A 74 -3.86 -11.11 -2.68
C TRP A 74 -4.29 -11.70 -4.03
N LYS A 75 -5.40 -12.44 -4.05
CA LYS A 75 -5.86 -13.17 -5.23
C LYS A 75 -6.37 -12.24 -6.31
N ASP A 76 -5.81 -12.38 -7.51
CA ASP A 76 -6.14 -11.60 -8.72
C ASP A 76 -5.93 -10.08 -8.57
N SER A 77 -5.27 -9.65 -7.50
CA SER A 77 -4.99 -8.26 -7.19
C SER A 77 -3.61 -7.82 -7.69
N TYR A 78 -3.49 -6.57 -8.10
CA TYR A 78 -2.23 -5.98 -8.57
C TYR A 78 -2.03 -4.57 -8.04
N LEU A 79 -0.77 -4.13 -8.05
CA LEU A 79 -0.37 -2.75 -7.82
C LEU A 79 0.23 -2.20 -9.10
N GLU A 80 -0.19 -1.00 -9.48
CA GLU A 80 0.29 -0.28 -10.64
C GLU A 80 0.75 1.13 -10.25
N VAL A 81 2.00 1.48 -10.57
CA VAL A 81 2.53 2.84 -10.38
C VAL A 81 2.41 3.58 -11.70
N LYS A 82 1.76 4.74 -11.69
CA LYS A 82 1.60 5.63 -12.83
C LYS A 82 2.33 6.95 -12.59
N GLY A 83 3.14 7.37 -13.56
CA GLY A 83 3.77 8.69 -13.59
C GLY A 83 3.35 9.42 -14.87
N ALA A 84 2.87 10.66 -14.74
CA ALA A 84 2.28 11.43 -15.84
C ALA A 84 1.26 10.59 -16.65
N ASP A 85 0.37 9.90 -15.94
CA ASP A 85 -0.69 9.02 -16.46
C ASP A 85 -0.22 7.79 -17.27
N LYS A 86 1.08 7.48 -17.25
CA LYS A 86 1.64 6.29 -17.91
C LYS A 86 2.00 5.24 -16.88
N SER A 87 1.68 3.98 -17.19
CA SER A 87 2.11 2.82 -16.40
C SER A 87 3.63 2.71 -16.42
N VAL A 88 4.26 2.80 -15.24
CA VAL A 88 5.71 2.66 -15.05
C VAL A 88 6.04 1.30 -14.45
N LEU A 89 5.14 0.76 -13.62
CA LEU A 89 5.27 -0.55 -13.01
C LEU A 89 3.88 -1.16 -12.85
N LYS A 90 3.73 -2.45 -13.17
CA LYS A 90 2.54 -3.22 -12.83
C LYS A 90 2.98 -4.60 -12.34
N VAL A 91 2.64 -4.94 -11.10
CA VAL A 91 3.05 -6.19 -10.46
C VAL A 91 1.92 -6.81 -9.65
N PRO A 92 1.87 -8.14 -9.50
CA PRO A 92 0.95 -8.79 -8.57
C PRO A 92 1.10 -8.22 -7.15
N LEU A 93 -0.02 -7.95 -6.48
CA LEU A 93 -0.02 -7.30 -5.17
C LEU A 93 0.76 -8.11 -4.13
N ALA A 94 0.68 -9.44 -4.23
CA ALA A 94 1.39 -10.39 -3.37
C ALA A 94 2.93 -10.23 -3.40
N LEU A 95 3.51 -9.73 -4.50
CA LEU A 95 4.97 -9.49 -4.55
C LEU A 95 5.41 -8.33 -3.65
N CYS A 96 4.49 -7.39 -3.38
CA CYS A 96 4.75 -6.24 -2.53
C CYS A 96 4.43 -6.51 -1.05
N ALA A 97 3.99 -7.73 -0.69
CA ALA A 97 3.68 -8.06 0.70
C ALA A 97 4.89 -7.79 1.61
N ALA A 98 4.67 -7.03 2.68
CA ALA A 98 5.71 -6.66 3.64
C ALA A 98 5.40 -7.15 5.07
N ALA A 99 4.48 -8.11 5.20
CA ALA A 99 4.08 -8.59 6.51
C ALA A 99 5.17 -9.47 7.15
N VAL A 100 5.43 -9.18 8.42
CA VAL A 100 6.19 -10.03 9.33
C VAL A 100 5.28 -11.21 9.66
N GLY A 101 5.47 -12.35 8.99
CA GLY A 101 4.64 -13.53 9.22
C GLY A 101 4.64 -13.91 10.71
N PHE A 102 3.50 -13.77 11.39
CA PHE A 102 3.34 -14.24 12.75
C PHE A 102 3.08 -15.76 12.72
N MET A 103 4.15 -16.56 12.79
CA MET A 103 4.03 -17.94 13.27
C MET A 103 4.10 -17.91 14.80
N GLY A 104 2.95 -18.00 15.47
CA GLY A 104 2.81 -18.12 16.91
C GLY A 104 2.06 -19.40 17.29
N HIS A 105 2.61 -20.12 18.25
CA HIS A 105 2.19 -21.44 18.73
C HIS A 105 0.78 -21.46 19.37
N TYR A 106 -0.05 -22.48 19.09
CA TYR A 106 -1.28 -22.73 19.86
C TYR A 106 -0.96 -22.92 21.35
N THR A 107 -1.37 -21.98 22.21
CA THR A 107 -1.47 -22.25 23.65
C THR A 107 -2.87 -22.77 23.96
N GLN A 108 -2.91 -23.98 24.52
CA GLN A 108 -4.04 -24.88 24.67
C GLN A 108 -5.12 -24.42 25.68
N ALA A 109 -5.54 -23.14 25.70
CA ALA A 109 -6.48 -22.64 26.71
C ALA A 109 -7.67 -21.80 26.20
N SER A 110 -7.61 -21.16 25.03
CA SER A 110 -8.78 -20.48 24.46
C SER A 110 -8.66 -20.36 22.94
N ALA A 111 -9.68 -20.83 22.22
CA ALA A 111 -9.79 -20.75 20.76
C ALA A 111 -10.06 -19.31 20.23
N ALA A 112 -9.61 -18.28 20.95
CA ALA A 112 -9.89 -16.87 20.67
C ALA A 112 -8.65 -16.06 20.25
N ASP A 113 -7.45 -16.64 20.34
CA ASP A 113 -6.22 -16.00 19.85
C ASP A 113 -5.93 -16.50 18.43
N GLU A 114 -6.60 -15.88 17.44
CA GLU A 114 -6.34 -16.15 16.04
C GLU A 114 -4.93 -15.65 15.67
N CYS A 115 -4.08 -16.59 15.28
CA CYS A 115 -2.77 -16.29 14.72
C CYS A 115 -2.97 -15.76 13.29
N LEU A 116 -2.70 -14.47 13.08
CA LEU A 116 -2.78 -13.84 11.76
C LEU A 116 -1.70 -14.39 10.83
N ALA A 117 -2.11 -15.28 9.94
CA ALA A 117 -1.27 -15.81 8.87
C ALA A 117 -1.30 -14.87 7.66
N SER A 118 -0.40 -13.90 7.60
CA SER A 118 -0.16 -13.08 6.39
C SER A 118 1.02 -13.64 5.59
N LEU A 119 1.10 -13.29 4.30
CA LEU A 119 2.23 -13.63 3.45
C LEU A 119 3.50 -13.04 4.06
N LYS A 120 4.47 -13.90 4.44
CA LYS A 120 5.80 -13.42 4.81
C LYS A 120 6.41 -12.74 3.58
N GLY A 121 6.75 -11.46 3.72
CA GLY A 121 7.44 -10.75 2.67
C GLY A 121 8.24 -9.58 3.23
N GLU A 122 9.27 -9.19 2.48
CA GLU A 122 10.13 -8.06 2.81
C GLU A 122 9.80 -6.85 1.93
N GLY A 123 8.63 -6.84 1.28
CA GLY A 123 8.31 -5.88 0.22
C GLY A 123 9.01 -6.17 -1.10
N TYR A 124 8.61 -5.43 -2.14
CA TYR A 124 9.18 -5.52 -3.48
C TYR A 124 10.26 -4.45 -3.66
N LYS A 125 11.53 -4.86 -3.67
CA LYS A 125 12.65 -3.99 -4.04
C LYS A 125 12.69 -3.84 -5.55
N LEU A 126 12.69 -2.60 -6.02
CA LEU A 126 12.70 -2.30 -7.45
C LEU A 126 14.10 -2.58 -8.02
N PRO A 127 14.19 -3.34 -9.13
CA PRO A 127 15.48 -3.54 -9.80
C PRO A 127 16.00 -2.24 -10.42
N ILE A 128 15.08 -1.36 -10.84
CA ILE A 128 15.35 -0.01 -11.33
C ILE A 128 14.47 0.94 -10.52
N PRO A 129 15.04 1.87 -9.74
CA PRO A 129 14.26 2.84 -8.99
C PRO A 129 13.36 3.70 -9.91
N ILE A 130 12.22 4.12 -9.38
CA ILE A 130 11.26 4.98 -10.10
C ILE A 130 11.42 6.41 -9.57
N GLU A 131 11.78 7.35 -10.44
CA GLU A 131 11.88 8.76 -10.09
C GLU A 131 10.54 9.46 -10.30
N ILE A 132 10.08 10.16 -9.28
CA ILE A 132 8.93 11.08 -9.30
C ILE A 132 9.49 12.50 -9.13
N PRO A 133 9.57 13.27 -10.23
CA PRO A 133 9.94 14.67 -10.16
C PRO A 133 8.86 15.49 -9.43
N GLY A 134 9.27 16.56 -8.77
CA GLY A 134 8.36 17.55 -8.20
C GLY A 134 7.39 18.11 -9.24
N ALA A 135 6.20 18.50 -8.78
CA ALA A 135 5.09 18.98 -9.61
C ALA A 135 4.64 18.04 -10.75
N THR A 136 5.13 16.80 -10.80
CA THR A 136 4.67 15.78 -11.76
C THR A 136 3.55 14.98 -11.14
N SER A 137 2.46 14.77 -11.89
CA SER A 137 1.37 13.92 -11.44
C SER A 137 1.83 12.47 -11.32
N PHE A 138 1.46 11.82 -10.23
CA PHE A 138 1.65 10.40 -10.05
C PHE A 138 0.48 9.80 -9.27
N ALA A 139 0.28 8.50 -9.48
CA ALA A 139 -0.72 7.73 -8.77
C ALA A 139 -0.20 6.31 -8.53
N VAL A 140 -0.70 5.69 -7.48
CA VAL A 140 -0.58 4.24 -7.31
C VAL A 140 -1.98 3.65 -7.31
N GLU A 141 -2.23 2.76 -8.25
CA GLU A 141 -3.50 2.04 -8.34
C GLU A 141 -3.34 0.67 -7.69
N VAL A 142 -4.20 0.40 -6.71
CA VAL A 142 -4.33 -0.92 -6.11
C VAL A 142 -5.64 -1.51 -6.59
N TYR A 143 -5.55 -2.60 -7.36
CA TYR A 143 -6.72 -3.31 -7.85
C TYR A 143 -7.09 -4.45 -6.91
N GLN A 144 -8.33 -4.43 -6.40
CA GLN A 144 -8.94 -5.50 -5.64
C GLN A 144 -9.58 -6.51 -6.61
N GLY A 145 -8.92 -7.65 -6.83
CA GLY A 145 -9.42 -8.69 -7.73
C GLY A 145 -10.60 -9.47 -7.17
N THR A 146 -10.54 -9.83 -5.88
CA THR A 146 -11.56 -10.66 -5.21
C THR A 146 -12.27 -9.86 -4.11
N ALA A 147 -13.59 -10.05 -3.98
CA ALA A 147 -14.38 -9.48 -2.89
C ALA A 147 -14.00 -10.10 -1.54
N LEU A 148 -13.94 -9.27 -0.50
CA LEU A 148 -13.77 -9.73 0.88
C LEU A 148 -15.12 -10.09 1.52
N SER A 149 -15.07 -10.82 2.63
CA SER A 149 -16.23 -11.16 3.44
C SER A 149 -16.75 -9.97 4.27
N ALA A 150 -15.89 -8.99 4.54
CA ALA A 150 -16.20 -7.76 5.27
C ALA A 150 -15.74 -6.50 4.52
N ALA A 151 -16.39 -5.37 4.81
CA ALA A 151 -16.05 -4.07 4.24
C ALA A 151 -15.00 -3.32 5.08
N ASN A 152 -14.46 -2.25 4.50
CA ASN A 152 -13.58 -1.26 5.15
C ASN A 152 -12.30 -1.89 5.75
N LYS A 153 -11.71 -2.81 4.99
CA LYS A 153 -10.47 -3.49 5.36
C LYS A 153 -9.29 -2.72 4.82
N SER A 154 -8.53 -2.09 5.71
CA SER A 154 -7.44 -1.20 5.33
C SER A 154 -6.20 -1.96 4.84
N VAL A 155 -5.68 -1.53 3.70
CA VAL A 155 -4.47 -2.05 3.07
C VAL A 155 -3.54 -0.86 2.84
N LYS A 156 -2.49 -0.78 3.67
CA LYS A 156 -1.52 0.31 3.60
C LYS A 156 -0.46 0.02 2.55
N VAL A 157 -0.24 0.97 1.65
CA VAL A 157 0.83 0.94 0.66
C VAL A 157 1.89 1.94 1.07
N CYS A 158 3.14 1.47 1.17
CA CYS A 158 4.30 2.27 1.48
C CYS A 158 5.25 2.28 0.28
N LEU A 159 5.69 3.48 -0.10
CA LEU A 159 6.74 3.72 -1.08
C LEU A 159 7.96 4.23 -0.31
N THR A 160 9.00 3.40 -0.22
CA THR A 160 10.25 3.77 0.47
C THR A 160 11.34 4.06 -0.53
N GLY A 161 12.11 5.11 -0.27
CA GLY A 161 13.25 5.47 -1.07
C GLY A 161 13.87 6.79 -0.63
N THR A 162 14.44 7.54 -1.57
CA THR A 162 15.20 8.75 -1.28
C THR A 162 14.39 9.99 -1.63
N LEU A 163 14.16 10.87 -0.65
CA LEU A 163 13.54 12.17 -0.84
C LEU A 163 14.61 13.27 -0.86
N THR A 164 14.59 14.05 -1.92
CA THR A 164 15.32 15.32 -2.04
C THR A 164 14.37 16.47 -1.72
N MET A 165 14.82 17.35 -0.85
CA MET A 165 14.21 18.65 -0.53
C MET A 165 15.22 19.75 -0.89
N PRO A 166 14.77 21.01 -1.09
CA PRO A 166 15.67 22.15 -1.29
C PRO A 166 16.66 22.35 -0.14
#